data_AF-A0A2N8KG33-F1
#
_entry.id   AF-A0A2N8KG33-F1
#
_cell.length_a   1.000
_cell.length_b   1.000
_cell.length_c   1.000
_cell.angle_alpha   90.00
_cell.angle_beta   90.00
_cell.angle_gamma   90.00
#
_symmetry.space_group_name_H-M   'P 1'
#
loop_
_entity.id
_entity.type
_entity.pdbx_description
1 polymer ?
#
loop_
_entity_poly.entity_id
_entity_poly.type
_entity_poly.pdbx_seq_one_letter_code
_entity_poly.pdbx_strand_id
1 'polypeptide(L)'
;MPVDLDTTASNAAPVPGELLEAESSPLTLSLQDFVGEFGDELLDSLNRANPPVYTGQAQAQRQLVVASLKRKLFQAQADVVHAAAELLVDQGERAAIVNGEMGCGKVRRIGA
;
A
#
# COMPACT_ATOMS: atom_id res chain seq x y z
N MET A 1 52.68 -18.27 30.16
CA MET A 1 52.66 -16.93 30.78
C MET A 1 51.39 -16.24 30.34
N PRO A 2 50.41 -16.06 31.23
CA PRO A 2 49.17 -15.33 30.97
C PRO A 2 49.43 -13.82 31.13
N VAL A 3 48.80 -12.99 30.31
CA VAL A 3 48.81 -11.53 30.50
C VAL A 3 47.42 -11.11 30.93
N ASP A 4 47.31 -10.78 32.21
CA ASP A 4 46.19 -10.08 32.83
C ASP A 4 45.91 -8.77 32.09
N LEU A 5 44.63 -8.53 31.79
CA LEU A 5 44.14 -7.27 31.25
C LEU A 5 43.00 -6.77 32.15
N ASP A 6 43.35 -6.40 33.37
CA ASP A 6 42.49 -5.58 34.22
C ASP A 6 43.19 -4.24 34.40
N THR A 7 42.67 -3.18 33.77
CA THR A 7 42.75 -1.79 34.23
C THR A 7 41.88 -0.92 33.32
N THR A 8 40.66 -0.71 33.81
CA THR A 8 39.91 0.55 33.85
C THR A 8 39.77 1.37 32.56
N ALA A 9 38.54 1.52 32.09
CA ALA A 9 37.81 2.79 32.24
C ALA A 9 36.46 2.71 31.52
N SER A 10 35.39 2.62 32.32
CA SER A 10 34.17 3.41 32.14
C SER A 10 33.75 3.71 30.70
N ASN A 11 33.16 2.75 30.00
CA ASN A 11 32.36 3.08 28.82
C ASN A 11 31.02 3.64 29.31
N ALA A 12 31.03 4.93 29.62
CA ALA A 12 29.84 5.72 29.88
C ALA A 12 28.91 5.63 28.66
N ALA A 13 27.64 5.38 28.90
CA ALA A 13 26.59 5.31 27.89
C ALA A 13 26.65 6.53 26.95
N PRO A 14 26.47 6.37 25.63
CA PRO A 14 26.42 7.50 24.73
C PRO A 14 25.15 8.30 25.03
N VAL A 15 25.36 9.53 25.49
CA VAL A 15 24.33 10.55 25.62
C VAL A 15 23.72 10.83 24.24
N PRO A 16 22.39 10.73 24.05
CA PRO A 16 21.75 11.11 22.79
C PRO A 16 21.73 12.64 22.71
N GLY A 17 22.76 13.22 22.09
CA GLY A 17 22.94 14.66 22.01
C GLY A 17 23.96 15.13 20.96
N GLU A 18 24.82 14.25 20.44
CA GLU A 18 25.52 14.53 19.18
C GLU A 18 24.63 14.11 18.03
N LEU A 19 23.75 15.03 17.60
CA LEU A 19 23.30 15.04 16.21
C LEU A 19 24.58 15.11 15.38
N LEU A 20 24.97 13.97 14.82
CA LEU A 20 25.94 13.93 13.75
C LEU A 20 25.43 14.93 12.72
N GLU A 21 26.13 16.06 12.57
CA GLU A 21 26.05 16.94 11.42
C GLU A 21 26.49 16.06 10.23
N ALA A 22 25.56 15.22 9.77
CA ALA A 22 25.75 14.35 8.64
C ALA A 22 25.95 15.30 7.47
N GLU A 23 27.16 15.32 6.93
CA GLU A 23 27.51 16.12 5.77
C GLU A 23 26.38 16.00 4.75
N SER A 24 25.71 17.12 4.51
CA SER A 24 24.63 17.26 3.54
C SER A 24 25.22 16.96 2.17
N SER A 25 25.22 15.67 1.83
CA SER A 25 25.68 15.22 0.53
C SER A 25 24.82 15.95 -0.50
N PRO A 26 25.36 16.43 -1.63
CA PRO A 26 24.59 17.10 -2.68
C PRO A 26 23.48 16.21 -3.30
N LEU A 27 23.33 14.97 -2.80
CA LEU A 27 22.36 13.95 -3.16
C LEU A 27 21.33 13.69 -2.04
N THR A 28 21.34 14.43 -0.93
CA THR A 28 20.29 14.34 0.09
C THR A 28 19.17 15.30 -0.25
N LEU A 29 18.05 14.78 -0.72
CA LEU A 29 16.84 15.54 -1.03
C LEU A 29 15.78 15.28 0.05
N SER A 30 15.06 16.32 0.47
CA SER A 30 13.93 16.16 1.39
C SER A 30 12.82 15.36 0.72
N LEU A 31 12.13 14.49 1.46
CA LEU A 31 10.96 13.78 0.93
C LEU A 31 9.86 14.75 0.46
N GLN A 32 9.76 15.93 1.08
CA GLN A 32 8.78 16.95 0.67
C GLN A 32 9.12 17.50 -0.71
N ASP A 33 10.40 17.81 -0.93
CA ASP A 33 10.90 18.31 -2.22
C ASP A 33 10.84 17.21 -3.29
N PHE A 34 11.11 15.95 -2.93
CA PHE A 34 11.03 14.82 -3.84
C PHE A 34 9.60 14.56 -4.31
N VAL A 35 8.65 14.57 -3.38
CA VAL A 35 7.22 14.39 -3.71
C VAL A 35 6.70 15.58 -4.51
N GLY A 36 7.17 16.80 -4.21
CA GLY A 36 6.81 18.00 -4.96
C GLY A 36 7.34 18.01 -6.40
N GLU A 37 8.58 17.59 -6.62
CA GLU A 37 9.22 17.65 -7.94
C GLU A 37 8.93 16.42 -8.81
N PHE A 38 8.87 15.22 -8.23
CA PHE A 38 8.77 13.96 -8.97
C PHE A 38 7.42 13.24 -8.79
N GLY A 39 6.54 13.74 -7.92
CA GLY A 39 5.30 13.06 -7.56
C GLY A 39 4.37 12.83 -8.75
N ASP A 40 4.12 13.88 -9.54
CA ASP A 40 3.18 13.81 -10.67
C ASP A 40 3.71 12.92 -11.80
N GLU A 41 5.01 13.01 -12.13
CA GLU A 41 5.62 12.19 -13.19
C GLU A 41 5.75 10.71 -12.80
N LEU A 42 6.04 10.41 -11.52
CA LEU A 42 5.99 9.04 -11.01
C LEU A 42 4.56 8.49 -11.04
N LEU A 43 3.57 9.30 -10.64
CA LEU A 43 2.17 8.87 -10.63
C LEU A 43 1.68 8.59 -12.05
N ASP A 44 2.01 9.45 -13.02
CA ASP A 44 1.70 9.24 -14.43
C ASP A 44 2.40 8.01 -15.00
N SER A 45 3.67 7.80 -14.67
CA SER A 45 4.43 6.61 -15.08
C SER A 45 3.84 5.33 -14.49
N LEU A 46 3.43 5.36 -13.22
CA LEU A 46 2.76 4.26 -12.55
C LEU A 46 1.39 3.96 -13.17
N ASN A 47 0.59 4.99 -13.46
CA ASN A 47 -0.72 4.83 -14.11
C ASN A 47 -0.58 4.31 -15.54
N ARG A 48 0.50 4.67 -16.25
CA ARG A 48 0.79 4.14 -17.59
C ARG A 48 1.25 2.68 -17.55
N ALA A 49 2.06 2.32 -16.57
CA ALA A 49 2.52 0.95 -16.38
C ALA A 49 1.39 0.03 -15.89
N ASN A 50 0.52 0.54 -15.02
CA ASN A 50 -0.60 -0.17 -14.41
C ASN A 50 -1.89 0.61 -14.62
N PRO A 51 -2.49 0.53 -15.83
CA PRO A 51 -3.75 1.21 -16.09
C PRO A 51 -4.83 0.73 -15.11
N PRO A 52 -5.66 1.64 -14.57
CA PRO A 52 -6.70 1.27 -13.62
C PRO A 52 -7.72 0.36 -14.30
N VAL A 53 -7.86 -0.83 -13.74
CA VAL A 53 -8.71 -1.89 -14.30
C VAL A 53 -10.20 -1.55 -14.20
N TYR A 54 -10.61 -0.81 -13.17
CA TYR A 54 -11.99 -0.39 -12.97
C TYR A 54 -12.07 1.14 -12.84
N THR A 55 -12.90 1.76 -13.68
CA THR A 55 -13.04 3.23 -13.77
C THR A 55 -14.29 3.77 -13.06
N GLY A 56 -14.94 2.94 -12.23
CA GLY A 56 -16.17 3.32 -11.51
C GLY A 56 -17.46 3.12 -12.32
N GLN A 57 -17.38 2.49 -13.49
CA GLN A 57 -18.55 2.14 -14.32
C GLN A 57 -18.92 0.68 -14.09
N ALA A 58 -19.94 0.43 -13.27
CA ALA A 58 -20.46 -0.92 -13.04
C ALA A 58 -21.11 -1.50 -14.30
N GLN A 59 -20.71 -2.72 -14.68
CA GLN A 59 -21.33 -3.43 -15.80
C GLN A 59 -22.77 -3.86 -15.43
N ALA A 60 -23.75 -3.52 -16.27
CA ALA A 60 -25.17 -3.72 -15.97
C ALA A 60 -25.53 -5.17 -15.62
N GLN A 61 -24.97 -6.14 -16.36
CA GLN A 61 -25.19 -7.56 -16.13
C GLN A 61 -24.65 -8.01 -14.77
N ARG A 62 -23.44 -7.56 -14.39
CA ARG A 62 -22.85 -7.85 -13.07
C ARG A 62 -23.63 -7.17 -11.95
N GLN A 63 -24.16 -5.97 -12.21
CA GLN A 63 -24.95 -5.25 -11.23
C GLN A 63 -26.24 -6.00 -10.87
N LEU A 64 -26.87 -6.69 -11.83
CA LEU A 64 -28.01 -7.56 -11.56
C LEU A 64 -27.63 -8.72 -10.64
N VAL A 65 -26.46 -9.33 -10.84
CA VAL A 65 -25.96 -10.41 -9.98
C VAL A 65 -25.67 -9.88 -8.56
N VAL A 66 -24.96 -8.75 -8.44
CA VAL A 66 -24.68 -8.09 -7.17
C VAL A 66 -25.98 -7.70 -6.43
N ALA A 67 -27.00 -7.22 -7.16
CA ALA A 67 -28.30 -6.88 -6.59
C ALA A 67 -29.12 -8.10 -6.14
N SER A 68 -28.88 -9.27 -6.75
CA SER A 68 -29.56 -10.53 -6.41
C SER A 68 -29.01 -11.22 -5.16
N LEU A 69 -27.90 -10.72 -4.58
CA LEU A 69 -27.31 -11.28 -3.37
C LEU A 69 -28.27 -11.19 -2.17
N LYS A 70 -28.38 -12.29 -1.41
CA LYS A 70 -29.24 -12.38 -0.21
C LYS A 70 -28.98 -11.28 0.82
N ARG A 71 -27.74 -10.78 0.92
CA ARG A 71 -27.38 -9.62 1.72
C ARG A 71 -26.89 -8.51 0.80
N LYS A 72 -27.54 -7.34 0.89
CA LYS A 72 -27.14 -6.16 0.12
C LYS A 72 -25.72 -5.73 0.51
N LEU A 73 -24.91 -5.47 -0.50
CA LEU A 73 -23.59 -4.88 -0.34
C LEU A 73 -23.71 -3.35 -0.18
N PHE A 74 -22.75 -2.76 0.53
CA PHE A 74 -22.56 -1.31 0.48
C PHE A 74 -21.97 -0.91 -0.88
N GLN A 75 -22.16 0.34 -1.32
CA GLN A 75 -21.66 0.79 -2.62
C GLN A 75 -20.16 0.52 -2.80
N ALA A 76 -19.33 0.92 -1.83
CA ALA A 76 -17.89 0.66 -1.87
C ALA A 76 -17.52 -0.84 -1.99
N GLN A 77 -18.35 -1.74 -1.46
CA GLN A 77 -18.13 -3.18 -1.62
C GLN A 77 -18.58 -3.68 -2.99
N ALA A 78 -19.65 -3.13 -3.55
CA ALA A 78 -20.08 -3.44 -4.90
C ALA A 78 -19.02 -3.01 -5.91
N ASP A 79 -18.43 -1.82 -5.74
CA ASP A 79 -17.34 -1.32 -6.59
C ASP A 79 -16.12 -2.25 -6.56
N VAL A 80 -15.72 -2.71 -5.37
CA VAL A 80 -14.63 -3.69 -5.23
C VAL A 80 -14.95 -5.02 -5.92
N VAL A 81 -16.21 -5.49 -5.85
CA VAL A 81 -16.63 -6.72 -6.54
C VAL A 81 -16.59 -6.55 -8.06
N HIS A 82 -17.02 -5.39 -8.57
CA HIS A 82 -16.93 -5.08 -10.00
C HIS A 82 -15.48 -5.03 -10.47
N ALA A 83 -14.62 -4.34 -9.72
CA ALA A 83 -13.20 -4.24 -10.04
C ALA A 83 -12.48 -5.60 -10.00
N ALA A 84 -12.77 -6.42 -8.99
CA ALA A 84 -12.20 -7.76 -8.90
C ALA A 84 -12.73 -8.67 -10.03
N ALA A 85 -14.00 -8.53 -10.42
CA ALA A 85 -14.57 -9.28 -11.54
C ALA A 85 -13.93 -8.86 -12.87
N GLU A 86 -13.68 -7.58 -13.09
CA GLU A 86 -13.00 -7.09 -14.31
C GLU A 86 -11.56 -7.60 -14.40
N LEU A 87 -10.84 -7.59 -13.28
CA LEU A 87 -9.47 -8.14 -13.20
C LEU A 87 -9.45 -9.67 -13.46
N LEU A 88 -10.29 -10.42 -12.75
CA LEU A 88 -10.23 -11.89 -12.76
C LEU A 88 -10.92 -12.51 -13.98
N VAL A 89 -12.03 -11.93 -14.42
CA VAL A 89 -12.87 -12.51 -15.49
C VAL A 89 -12.49 -11.92 -16.84
N ASP A 90 -12.33 -10.59 -16.94
CA ASP A 90 -12.13 -9.95 -18.24
C ASP A 90 -10.64 -9.91 -18.62
N GLN A 91 -9.76 -9.58 -17.67
CA GLN A 91 -8.31 -9.60 -17.92
C GLN A 91 -7.67 -10.98 -17.71
N GLY A 92 -8.37 -11.90 -17.04
CA GLY A 92 -7.91 -13.28 -16.84
C GLY A 92 -6.77 -13.41 -15.83
N GLU A 93 -6.61 -12.43 -14.93
CA GLU A 93 -5.59 -12.49 -13.89
C GLU A 93 -5.86 -13.61 -12.89
N ARG A 94 -4.79 -14.12 -12.28
CA ARG A 94 -4.87 -15.29 -11.39
C ARG A 94 -5.43 -14.98 -10.01
N ALA A 95 -5.31 -13.73 -9.56
CA ALA A 95 -5.68 -13.30 -8.23
C ALA A 95 -6.00 -11.80 -8.17
N ALA A 96 -6.87 -11.43 -7.24
CA ALA A 96 -7.18 -10.04 -6.91
C ALA A 96 -6.85 -9.78 -5.44
N ILE A 97 -6.19 -8.67 -5.16
CA ILE A 97 -5.88 -8.24 -3.79
C ILE A 97 -6.86 -7.13 -3.40
N VAL A 98 -7.61 -7.35 -2.33
CA VAL A 98 -8.58 -6.38 -1.80
C VAL A 98 -8.08 -5.85 -0.46
N ASN A 99 -7.64 -4.59 -0.44
CA ASN A 99 -7.31 -3.88 0.79
C ASN A 99 -8.50 -3.03 1.28
N GLY A 100 -8.52 -2.69 2.56
CA GLY A 100 -9.55 -1.83 3.14
C GLY A 100 -9.64 -1.89 4.67
N GLU A 101 -10.71 -1.31 5.16
CA GLU A 101 -11.17 -1.31 6.54
C GLU A 101 -11.13 -2.60 7.36
N MET A 102 -10.81 -2.58 8.66
CA MET A 102 -11.58 -3.45 9.57
C MET A 102 -13.05 -2.97 9.58
N GLY A 103 -14.01 -3.90 9.64
CA GLY A 103 -15.44 -3.54 9.63
C GLY A 103 -16.06 -3.29 8.25
N CYS A 104 -15.26 -3.10 7.19
CA CYS A 104 -15.74 -2.99 5.79
C CYS A 104 -16.26 -4.29 5.18
N GLY A 105 -16.49 -5.33 5.97
CA GLY A 105 -17.09 -6.58 5.50
C GLY A 105 -16.32 -7.32 4.40
N LYS A 106 -14.99 -7.14 4.27
CA LYS A 106 -14.16 -7.85 3.28
C LYS A 106 -14.34 -9.38 3.31
N VAL A 107 -14.60 -9.92 4.50
CA VAL A 107 -14.80 -11.37 4.75
C VAL A 107 -16.28 -11.77 4.64
N ARG A 108 -17.19 -10.87 4.28
CA ARG A 108 -18.62 -11.20 4.22
C ARG A 108 -18.82 -12.38 3.26
N ARG A 109 -19.07 -13.56 3.82
CA ARG A 109 -19.29 -14.81 3.11
C ARG A 109 -20.47 -14.63 2.15
N ILE A 110 -20.18 -14.56 0.85
CA ILE A 110 -21.17 -14.55 -0.23
C ILE A 110 -21.59 -16.01 -0.45
N GLY A 111 -22.29 -16.60 0.52
CA GLY A 111 -22.61 -18.04 0.48
C GLY A 111 -23.28 -18.56 1.74
N ALA A 112 -24.60 -18.62 1.68
CA ALA A 112 -25.50 -19.56 2.35
C ALA A 112 -26.78 -19.61 1.50
#